data_AF-A0A6P6X317-F1
#
_entry.id   AF-A0A6P6X317-F1
#
_cell.length_a   1.000
_cell.length_b   1.000
_cell.length_c   1.000
_cell.angle_alpha   90.00
_cell.angle_beta   90.00
_cell.angle_gamma   90.00
#
_symmetry.space_group_name_H-M   'P 1'
#
loop_
_entity.id
_entity.type
_entity.pdbx_description
1 polymer ?
#
loop_
_entity_poly.entity_id
_entity_poly.type
_entity_poly.pdbx_seq_one_letter_code
_entity_poly.pdbx_strand_id
1 'polypeptide(L)'
;MVTSNSTQVIDPEFSFCAPMGFDVGALIGNLILAYFAQDEHANEGNDRKEYKLWILKTIEETWNLFYKKFTAFWDEHKDGPGEAYLPEIFNNAEIHLLAKQKYMEDLFHDSLGFGAEKMTRRIVGVAHVEDFESIAEPEKRANYERQALTFANLLLKERRSFKSIGEVVSAVQQSKS
;
A
#
# COMPACT_ATOMS: atom_id res chain seq x y z
N MET A 1 -1.45 -4.56 15.68
CA MET A 1 -1.90 -3.82 16.89
C MET A 1 -0.95 -2.67 17.16
N VAL A 2 -1.44 -1.54 17.67
CA VAL A 2 -0.65 -0.32 17.83
C VAL A 2 -0.93 0.40 19.15
N THR A 3 0.10 1.06 19.69
CA THR A 3 0.01 2.14 20.68
C THR A 3 0.69 3.39 20.10
N SER A 4 0.82 4.48 20.86
CA SER A 4 1.56 5.66 20.41
C SER A 4 3.06 5.42 20.16
N ASN A 5 3.63 4.34 20.69
CA ASN A 5 5.06 4.05 20.64
C ASN A 5 5.41 2.57 20.35
N SER A 6 4.42 1.75 19.98
CA SER A 6 4.62 0.33 19.66
C SER A 6 3.75 -0.08 18.49
N THR A 7 4.32 -0.85 17.58
CA THR A 7 3.62 -1.46 16.44
C THR A 7 3.97 -2.94 16.38
N GLN A 8 2.96 -3.79 16.51
CA GLN A 8 3.12 -5.25 16.52
C GLN A 8 2.29 -5.85 15.38
N VAL A 9 2.93 -6.61 14.50
CA VAL A 9 2.25 -7.42 13.48
C VAL A 9 1.87 -8.75 14.14
N ILE A 10 0.63 -9.18 13.93
CA ILE A 10 0.07 -10.41 14.50
C ILE A 10 -0.54 -11.25 13.37
N ASP A 11 -0.94 -12.47 13.72
CA ASP A 11 -1.73 -13.34 12.85
C ASP A 11 -1.07 -13.75 11.52
N PRO A 12 0.18 -14.28 11.52
CA PRO A 12 0.86 -14.75 10.31
C PRO A 12 0.41 -16.16 9.87
N GLU A 13 -0.83 -16.58 10.18
CA GLU A 13 -1.30 -17.95 9.95
C GLU A 13 -1.34 -18.35 8.46
N PHE A 14 -1.38 -17.36 7.56
CA PHE A 14 -1.33 -17.54 6.10
C PHE A 14 0.08 -17.44 5.52
N SER A 15 1.13 -17.60 6.32
CA SER A 15 2.51 -17.46 5.85
C SER A 15 2.97 -18.61 4.94
N PHE A 16 3.52 -18.25 3.78
CA PHE A 16 4.22 -19.16 2.86
C PHE A 16 5.19 -18.37 1.97
N CYS A 17 5.98 -19.06 1.15
CA CYS A 17 6.87 -18.40 0.18
C CYS A 17 6.03 -17.84 -0.99
N ALA A 18 5.85 -16.53 -1.00
CA ALA A 18 4.93 -15.82 -1.89
C ALA A 18 5.54 -14.50 -2.41
N PRO A 19 4.92 -13.84 -3.41
CA PRO A 19 5.34 -12.52 -3.85
C PRO A 19 5.29 -11.48 -2.72
N MET A 20 6.40 -10.78 -2.46
CA MET A 20 6.51 -9.76 -1.40
C MET A 20 5.46 -8.65 -1.51
N GLY A 21 5.05 -8.31 -2.74
CA GLY A 21 4.04 -7.30 -3.00
C GLY A 21 2.68 -7.62 -2.37
N PHE A 22 2.41 -8.88 -2.03
CA PHE A 22 1.16 -9.25 -1.36
C PHE A 22 1.02 -8.60 0.02
N ASP A 23 2.08 -8.60 0.82
CA ASP A 23 2.07 -8.04 2.17
C ASP A 23 2.09 -6.51 2.15
N VAL A 24 2.98 -5.93 1.33
CA VAL A 24 3.09 -4.48 1.14
C VAL A 24 1.77 -3.93 0.58
N GLY A 25 1.22 -4.60 -0.42
CA GLY A 25 -0.07 -4.27 -1.02
C GLY A 25 -1.22 -4.39 -0.04
N ALA A 26 -1.25 -5.44 0.80
CA ALA A 26 -2.27 -5.59 1.82
C ALA A 26 -2.26 -4.42 2.81
N LEU A 27 -1.09 -3.97 3.27
CA LEU A 27 -0.98 -2.83 4.16
C LEU A 27 -1.44 -1.53 3.48
N ILE A 28 -0.86 -1.21 2.32
CA ILE A 28 -1.18 0.03 1.58
C ILE A 28 -2.66 0.06 1.17
N GLY A 29 -3.19 -1.05 0.66
CA GLY A 29 -4.59 -1.17 0.25
C GLY A 29 -5.56 -0.91 1.40
N ASN A 30 -5.30 -1.44 2.60
CA ASN A 30 -6.17 -1.16 3.75
C ASN A 30 -6.06 0.29 4.25
N LEU A 31 -4.89 0.92 4.18
CA LEU A 31 -4.76 2.35 4.48
C LEU A 31 -5.56 3.21 3.48
N ILE A 32 -5.60 2.81 2.20
CA ILE A 32 -6.43 3.49 1.19
C ILE A 32 -7.92 3.27 1.47
N LEU A 33 -8.36 2.06 1.87
CA LEU A 33 -9.75 1.85 2.31
C LEU A 33 -10.11 2.75 3.50
N ALA A 34 -9.22 2.84 4.49
CA ALA A 34 -9.41 3.70 5.64
C ALA A 34 -9.55 5.18 5.22
N TYR A 35 -8.79 5.64 4.22
CA TYR A 35 -8.93 6.98 3.66
C TYR A 35 -10.33 7.23 3.07
N PHE A 36 -10.83 6.30 2.24
CA PHE A 36 -12.13 6.44 1.59
C PHE A 36 -13.31 6.36 2.57
N ALA A 37 -13.17 5.64 3.68
CA ALA A 37 -14.20 5.55 4.70
C ALA A 37 -14.34 6.82 5.56
N GLN A 38 -13.32 7.69 5.64
CA GLN A 38 -13.25 8.75 6.65
C GLN A 38 -14.41 9.74 6.62
N ASP A 39 -14.90 10.12 5.44
CA ASP A 39 -15.83 11.26 5.33
C ASP A 39 -17.16 10.98 6.05
N GLU A 40 -17.63 9.74 6.12
CA GLU A 40 -18.86 9.40 6.86
C GLU A 40 -18.61 9.21 8.37
N HIS A 41 -17.35 9.06 8.79
CA HIS A 41 -16.95 9.04 10.20
C HIS A 41 -16.71 10.44 10.77
N ALA A 42 -17.01 11.48 9.99
CA ALA A 42 -16.98 12.87 10.42
C ALA A 42 -18.16 13.20 11.34
N ASN A 43 -17.92 14.11 12.28
CA ASN A 43 -18.95 14.66 13.17
C ASN A 43 -18.67 16.15 13.45
N GLU A 44 -19.55 16.81 14.19
CA GLU A 44 -19.44 18.26 14.47
C GLU A 44 -18.11 18.67 15.12
N GLY A 45 -17.45 17.76 15.86
CA GLY A 45 -16.16 18.01 16.51
C GLY A 45 -14.93 17.57 15.70
N ASN A 46 -15.10 16.83 14.60
CA ASN A 46 -14.00 16.32 13.79
C ASN A 46 -14.47 16.02 12.36
N ASP A 47 -14.04 16.85 11.40
CA ASP A 47 -14.38 16.70 9.98
C ASP A 47 -13.50 15.68 9.23
N ARG A 48 -12.57 15.02 9.94
CA ARG A 48 -11.62 14.03 9.45
C ARG A 48 -10.65 14.51 8.38
N LYS A 49 -10.63 15.79 7.98
CA LYS A 49 -9.77 16.26 6.88
C LYS A 49 -8.28 16.14 7.22
N GLU A 50 -7.88 16.59 8.41
CA GLU A 50 -6.49 16.45 8.88
C GLU A 50 -6.09 14.98 9.01
N TYR A 51 -7.02 14.13 9.45
CA TYR A 51 -6.78 12.71 9.60
C TYR A 51 -6.63 12.00 8.24
N LYS A 52 -7.42 12.39 7.22
CA LYS A 52 -7.24 11.93 5.84
C LYS A 52 -5.86 12.31 5.30
N LEU A 53 -5.40 13.53 5.55
CA LEU A 53 -4.05 13.96 5.16
C LEU A 53 -2.97 13.14 5.90
N TRP A 54 -3.17 12.83 7.17
CA TRP A 54 -2.29 11.95 7.94
C TRP A 54 -2.22 10.53 7.37
N ILE A 55 -3.35 9.94 6.95
CA ILE A 55 -3.39 8.63 6.29
C ILE A 55 -2.55 8.65 5.00
N LEU A 56 -2.75 9.67 4.15
CA LEU A 56 -2.02 9.80 2.89
C LEU A 56 -0.51 9.95 3.11
N LYS A 57 -0.12 10.78 4.09
CA LYS A 57 1.28 10.92 4.49
C LYS A 57 1.85 9.59 4.98
N THR A 58 1.08 8.84 5.76
CA THR A 58 1.50 7.53 6.28
C THR A 58 1.72 6.52 5.15
N ILE A 59 0.86 6.52 4.12
CA ILE A 59 1.03 5.67 2.92
C ILE A 59 2.35 6.03 2.20
N GLU A 60 2.58 7.31 1.95
CA GLU A 60 3.77 7.80 1.27
C GLU A 60 5.06 7.47 2.06
N GLU A 61 5.08 7.78 3.35
CA GLU A 61 6.23 7.52 4.22
C GLU A 61 6.51 6.01 4.36
N THR A 62 5.46 5.18 4.45
CA THR A 62 5.61 3.72 4.55
C THR A 62 6.36 3.16 3.35
N TRP A 63 5.92 3.51 2.13
CA TRP A 63 6.58 3.03 0.91
C TRP A 63 8.01 3.59 0.77
N ASN A 64 8.18 4.90 0.97
CA ASN A 64 9.49 5.55 0.79
C ASN A 64 10.53 5.06 1.81
N LEU A 65 10.13 4.84 3.07
CA LEU A 65 10.99 4.26 4.09
C LEU A 65 11.26 2.78 3.84
N PHE A 66 10.26 2.01 3.37
CA PHE A 66 10.46 0.63 2.96
C PHE A 66 11.50 0.53 1.84
N TYR A 67 11.33 1.31 0.76
CA TYR A 67 12.29 1.39 -0.34
C TYR A 67 13.71 1.67 0.17
N LYS A 68 13.85 2.71 1.00
CA LYS A 68 15.16 3.13 1.53
C LYS A 68 15.79 2.04 2.40
N LYS A 69 15.03 1.45 3.32
CA LYS A 69 15.54 0.41 4.24
C LYS A 69 15.85 -0.89 3.51
N PHE A 70 15.00 -1.31 2.58
CA PHE A 70 15.19 -2.53 1.80
C PHE A 70 16.45 -2.43 0.93
N THR A 71 16.63 -1.32 0.21
CA THR A 71 17.81 -1.10 -0.63
C THR A 71 19.08 -0.91 0.18
N ALA A 72 19.02 -0.27 1.35
CA ALA A 72 20.16 -0.18 2.27
C ALA A 72 20.56 -1.55 2.81
N PHE A 73 19.59 -2.38 3.18
CA PHE A 73 19.84 -3.76 3.64
C PHE A 73 20.45 -4.62 2.53
N TRP A 74 19.99 -4.45 1.29
CA TRP A 74 20.62 -5.09 0.13
C TRP A 74 22.09 -4.67 0.01
N ASP A 75 22.40 -3.38 0.10
CA ASP A 75 23.78 -2.88 0.00
C ASP A 75 24.68 -3.40 1.13
N GLU A 76 24.16 -3.47 2.36
CA GLU A 76 24.86 -4.04 3.51
C GLU A 76 25.22 -5.52 3.31
N HIS A 77 24.34 -6.27 2.63
CA HIS A 77 24.47 -7.71 2.44
C HIS A 77 24.83 -8.14 1.01
N LYS A 78 25.30 -7.21 0.16
CA LYS A 78 25.60 -7.50 -1.25
C LYS A 78 26.66 -8.60 -1.44
N ASP A 79 27.61 -8.73 -0.51
CA ASP A 79 28.66 -9.77 -0.51
C ASP A 79 28.32 -10.94 0.45
N GLY A 80 27.05 -11.03 0.86
CA GLY A 80 26.54 -12.04 1.78
C GLY A 80 26.17 -13.36 1.10
N PRO A 81 25.44 -14.26 1.80
CA PRO A 81 25.09 -15.58 1.29
C PRO A 81 23.94 -15.57 0.25
N GLY A 82 23.43 -14.40 -0.15
CA GLY A 82 22.33 -14.30 -1.10
C GLY A 82 22.81 -14.47 -2.54
N GLU A 83 22.19 -15.39 -3.29
CA GLU A 83 22.68 -15.78 -4.63
C GLU A 83 21.90 -15.14 -5.79
N ALA A 84 20.83 -14.38 -5.51
CA ALA A 84 20.00 -13.77 -6.54
C ALA A 84 20.76 -12.72 -7.37
N TYR A 85 21.72 -12.03 -6.76
CA TYR A 85 22.51 -10.96 -7.36
C TYR A 85 23.98 -11.10 -6.98
N LEU A 86 24.66 -12.06 -7.61
CA LEU A 86 26.05 -12.39 -7.32
C LEU A 86 27.00 -11.20 -7.56
N PRO A 87 27.91 -10.89 -6.61
CA PRO A 87 28.88 -9.81 -6.76
C PRO A 87 29.75 -9.92 -8.01
N GLU A 88 30.05 -11.13 -8.48
CA GLU A 88 30.86 -11.36 -9.68
C GLU A 88 30.15 -10.89 -10.96
N ILE A 89 28.81 -10.93 -10.96
CA ILE A 89 27.95 -10.51 -12.07
C ILE A 89 27.58 -9.03 -11.92
N PHE A 90 27.11 -8.63 -10.73
CA PHE A 90 26.69 -7.26 -10.41
C PHE A 90 27.85 -6.47 -9.79
N ASN A 91 29.00 -6.51 -10.47
CA ASN A 91 30.31 -6.15 -9.94
C ASN A 91 30.67 -4.64 -9.93
N ASN A 92 29.75 -3.78 -10.35
CA ASN A 92 29.98 -2.34 -10.36
C ASN A 92 28.74 -1.56 -9.92
N ALA A 93 28.96 -0.33 -9.47
CA ALA A 93 27.93 0.50 -8.85
C ALA A 93 26.75 0.82 -9.80
N GLU A 94 27.00 0.96 -11.10
CA GLU A 94 25.97 1.29 -12.08
C GLU A 94 25.02 0.12 -12.31
N ILE A 95 25.55 -1.07 -12.59
CA ILE A 95 24.75 -2.27 -12.82
C ILE A 95 23.99 -2.65 -11.54
N HIS A 96 24.63 -2.55 -10.37
CA HIS A 96 23.99 -2.83 -9.08
C HIS A 96 22.84 -1.84 -8.80
N LEU A 97 23.03 -0.55 -9.08
CA LEU A 97 21.97 0.45 -8.94
C LEU A 97 20.80 0.18 -9.88
N LEU A 98 21.07 -0.11 -11.15
CA LEU A 98 20.04 -0.40 -12.16
C LEU A 98 19.22 -1.63 -11.77
N ALA A 99 19.88 -2.69 -11.29
CA ALA A 99 19.23 -3.91 -10.83
C ALA A 99 18.27 -3.64 -9.65
N LYS A 100 18.73 -2.89 -8.63
CA LYS A 100 17.89 -2.49 -7.49
C LYS A 100 16.72 -1.62 -7.92
N GLN A 101 16.94 -0.63 -8.79
CA GLN A 101 15.88 0.24 -9.28
C GLN A 101 14.81 -0.56 -10.02
N LYS A 102 15.23 -1.47 -10.91
CA LYS A 102 14.30 -2.31 -11.66
C LYS A 102 13.51 -3.24 -10.75
N TYR A 103 14.18 -3.89 -9.80
CA TYR A 103 13.53 -4.75 -8.80
C TYR A 103 12.48 -3.99 -7.99
N MET A 104 12.83 -2.79 -7.51
CA MET A 104 11.92 -1.98 -6.70
C MET A 104 10.75 -1.41 -7.52
N GLU A 105 10.93 -1.12 -8.81
CA GLU A 105 9.83 -0.75 -9.71
C GLU A 105 8.84 -1.92 -9.86
N ASP A 106 9.34 -3.13 -10.11
CA ASP A 106 8.49 -4.31 -10.25
C ASP A 106 7.76 -4.63 -8.93
N LEU A 107 8.47 -4.58 -7.80
CA LEU A 107 7.88 -4.77 -6.47
C LEU A 107 6.82 -3.70 -6.15
N PHE A 108 7.04 -2.45 -6.58
CA PHE A 108 6.05 -1.38 -6.43
C PHE A 108 4.77 -1.72 -7.18
N HIS A 109 4.88 -2.07 -8.46
CA HIS A 109 3.72 -2.40 -9.28
C HIS A 109 2.99 -3.66 -8.81
N ASP A 110 3.71 -4.66 -8.30
CA ASP A 110 3.09 -5.83 -7.67
C ASP A 110 2.34 -5.45 -6.39
N SER A 111 2.93 -4.60 -5.56
CA SER A 111 2.30 -4.10 -4.32
C SER A 111 1.00 -3.35 -4.62
N LEU A 112 1.01 -2.49 -5.64
CA LEU A 112 -0.20 -1.78 -6.08
C LEU A 112 -1.27 -2.75 -6.61
N GLY A 113 -0.85 -3.79 -7.35
CA GLY A 113 -1.75 -4.80 -7.90
C GLY A 113 -2.46 -5.60 -6.80
N PHE A 114 -1.70 -6.18 -5.88
CA PHE A 114 -2.27 -6.92 -4.75
C PHE A 114 -3.07 -6.02 -3.81
N GLY A 115 -2.63 -4.77 -3.60
CA GLY A 115 -3.39 -3.79 -2.85
C GLY A 115 -4.76 -3.53 -3.47
N ALA A 116 -4.81 -3.34 -4.79
CA ALA A 116 -6.06 -3.16 -5.52
C ALA A 116 -6.98 -4.39 -5.42
N GLU A 117 -6.46 -5.61 -5.59
CA GLU A 117 -7.24 -6.84 -5.44
C GLU A 117 -7.80 -7.01 -4.01
N LYS A 118 -6.98 -6.68 -2.99
CA LYS A 118 -7.41 -6.68 -1.60
C LYS A 118 -8.52 -5.66 -1.37
N MET A 119 -8.40 -4.45 -1.92
CA MET A 119 -9.47 -3.44 -1.84
C MET A 119 -10.76 -3.96 -2.47
N THR A 120 -10.70 -4.44 -3.71
CA THR A 120 -11.87 -4.97 -4.43
C THR A 120 -12.57 -6.07 -3.64
N ARG A 121 -11.84 -7.09 -3.16
CA ARG A 121 -12.45 -8.21 -2.45
C ARG A 121 -13.00 -7.85 -1.07
N ARG A 122 -12.58 -6.73 -0.47
CA ARG A 122 -13.16 -6.21 0.79
C ARG A 122 -14.50 -5.49 0.58
N ILE A 123 -14.79 -5.06 -0.64
CA ILE A 123 -16.02 -4.32 -0.97
C ILE A 123 -17.11 -5.26 -1.51
N VAL A 124 -16.73 -6.23 -2.37
CA VAL A 124 -17.71 -7.12 -3.04
C VAL A 124 -17.57 -8.60 -2.67
N GLY A 125 -16.58 -8.94 -1.84
CA GLY A 125 -16.33 -10.32 -1.42
C GLY A 125 -17.01 -10.68 -0.10
N VAL A 126 -16.76 -11.89 0.40
CA VAL A 126 -17.42 -12.40 1.61
C VAL A 126 -16.99 -11.72 2.91
N ALA A 127 -15.75 -11.22 2.98
CA ALA A 127 -15.16 -10.71 4.21
C ALA A 127 -14.85 -9.21 4.06
N HIS A 128 -15.74 -8.39 4.59
CA HIS A 128 -15.68 -6.93 4.54
C HIS A 128 -14.66 -6.35 5.53
N VAL A 129 -14.56 -5.02 5.63
CA VAL A 129 -13.77 -4.30 6.64
C VAL A 129 -14.64 -3.40 7.50
N GLU A 130 -14.27 -3.27 8.78
CA GLU A 130 -15.01 -2.47 9.75
C GLU A 130 -15.09 -0.99 9.36
N ASP A 131 -14.10 -0.46 8.64
CA ASP A 131 -14.07 0.92 8.15
C ASP A 131 -15.37 1.31 7.44
N PHE A 132 -15.92 0.40 6.62
CA PHE A 132 -17.21 0.60 5.95
C PHE A 132 -18.37 -0.01 6.72
N GLU A 133 -18.24 -1.20 7.30
CA GLU A 133 -19.36 -1.86 7.99
C GLU A 133 -19.88 -1.10 9.21
N SER A 134 -19.04 -0.27 9.83
CA SER A 134 -19.44 0.62 10.93
C SER A 134 -20.26 1.85 10.49
N ILE A 135 -20.36 2.12 9.18
CA ILE A 135 -21.25 3.15 8.64
C ILE A 135 -22.69 2.62 8.63
N ALA A 136 -23.54 3.20 9.47
CA ALA A 136 -24.91 2.73 9.68
C ALA A 136 -25.83 2.91 8.46
N GLU A 137 -25.68 4.02 7.72
CA GLU A 137 -26.54 4.38 6.60
C GLU A 137 -26.09 3.67 5.30
N PRO A 138 -26.84 2.68 4.77
CA PRO A 138 -26.37 1.84 3.67
C PRO A 138 -26.10 2.61 2.38
N GLU A 139 -26.92 3.62 2.06
CA GLU A 139 -26.75 4.43 0.85
C GLU A 139 -25.46 5.25 0.90
N LYS A 140 -25.12 5.78 2.08
CA LYS A 140 -23.89 6.55 2.29
C LYS A 140 -22.67 5.63 2.26
N ARG A 141 -22.74 4.49 2.94
CA ARG A 141 -21.70 3.45 2.87
C ARG A 141 -21.40 3.05 1.42
N ALA A 142 -22.44 2.76 0.64
CA ALA A 142 -22.31 2.37 -0.76
C ALA A 142 -21.64 3.45 -1.63
N ASN A 143 -21.82 4.74 -1.32
CA ASN A 143 -21.15 5.81 -2.04
C ASN A 143 -19.63 5.78 -1.84
N TYR A 144 -19.16 5.58 -0.61
CA TYR A 144 -17.73 5.49 -0.30
C TYR A 144 -17.10 4.18 -0.75
N GLU A 145 -17.83 3.07 -0.64
CA GLU A 145 -17.44 1.78 -1.23
C GLU A 145 -17.27 1.90 -2.74
N ARG A 146 -18.17 2.60 -3.45
CA ARG A 146 -18.05 2.84 -4.89
C ARG A 146 -16.81 3.63 -5.25
N GLN A 147 -16.47 4.66 -4.48
CA GLN A 147 -15.25 5.45 -4.70
C GLN A 147 -14.00 4.59 -4.51
N ALA A 148 -13.93 3.85 -3.41
CA ALA A 148 -12.82 2.94 -3.14
C ALA A 148 -12.68 1.85 -4.22
N LEU A 149 -13.79 1.28 -4.69
CA LEU A 149 -13.80 0.28 -5.75
C LEU A 149 -13.40 0.87 -7.11
N THR A 150 -13.81 2.10 -7.40
CA THR A 150 -13.41 2.81 -8.62
C THR A 150 -11.90 3.04 -8.62
N PHE A 151 -11.35 3.50 -7.50
CA PHE A 151 -9.91 3.67 -7.36
C PHE A 151 -9.15 2.36 -7.41
N ALA A 152 -9.65 1.30 -6.76
CA ALA A 152 -9.05 -0.04 -6.84
C ALA A 152 -8.98 -0.54 -8.29
N ASN A 153 -10.04 -0.33 -9.09
CA ASN A 153 -10.04 -0.69 -10.50
C ASN A 153 -9.02 0.11 -11.32
N LEU A 154 -8.89 1.42 -11.08
CA LEU A 154 -7.86 2.26 -11.68
C LEU A 154 -6.47 1.69 -11.36
N LEU A 155 -6.20 1.47 -10.07
CA LEU A 155 -4.91 0.98 -9.59
C LEU A 155 -4.59 -0.39 -10.19
N LEU A 156 -5.54 -1.33 -10.20
CA LEU A 156 -5.32 -2.66 -10.77
C LEU A 156 -4.94 -2.59 -12.26
N LYS A 157 -5.64 -1.78 -13.05
CA LYS A 157 -5.44 -1.69 -14.50
C LYS A 157 -4.22 -0.87 -14.87
N GLU A 158 -3.96 0.22 -14.14
CA GLU A 158 -3.02 1.25 -14.53
C GLU A 158 -1.77 1.29 -13.63
N ARG A 159 -1.61 0.43 -12.62
CA ARG A 159 -0.47 0.42 -11.68
C ARG A 159 0.91 0.66 -12.31
N ARG A 160 1.15 0.16 -13.53
CA ARG A 160 2.43 0.28 -14.23
C ARG A 160 2.73 1.69 -14.78
N SER A 161 1.71 2.55 -14.88
CA SER A 161 1.88 3.97 -15.23
C SER A 161 2.44 4.78 -14.08
N PHE A 162 2.15 4.40 -12.83
CA PHE A 162 2.65 5.07 -11.63
C PHE A 162 4.16 4.85 -11.46
N LYS A 163 4.90 5.94 -11.29
CA LYS A 163 6.35 5.98 -11.08
C LYS A 163 6.75 6.24 -9.64
N SER A 164 5.80 6.66 -8.80
CA SER A 164 6.05 6.84 -7.37
C SER A 164 4.78 6.68 -6.54
N ILE A 165 4.95 6.43 -5.24
CA ILE A 165 3.82 6.43 -4.30
C ILE A 165 3.16 7.81 -4.18
N GLY A 166 3.90 8.90 -4.43
CA GLY A 166 3.36 10.26 -4.44
C GLY A 166 2.32 10.47 -5.55
N GLU A 167 2.53 9.87 -6.72
CA GLU A 167 1.54 9.87 -7.81
C GLU A 167 0.28 9.09 -7.42
N VAL A 168 0.44 7.97 -6.70
CA VAL A 168 -0.69 7.19 -6.17
C VAL A 168 -1.47 8.02 -5.14
N VAL A 169 -0.79 8.66 -4.19
CA VAL A 169 -1.41 9.56 -3.21
C VAL A 169 -2.14 10.72 -3.89
N SER A 170 -1.54 11.31 -4.93
CA SER A 170 -2.19 12.35 -5.73
C SER A 170 -3.45 11.84 -6.41
N ALA A 171 -3.42 10.63 -6.97
CA ALA A 171 -4.57 10.00 -7.61
C ALA A 171 -5.68 9.67 -6.60
N VAL A 172 -5.34 9.25 -5.37
CA VAL A 172 -6.33 9.07 -4.28
C VAL A 172 -7.02 10.39 -3.96
N GLN A 173 -6.27 11.50 -3.85
CA GLN A 173 -6.85 12.83 -3.59
C GLN A 173 -7.74 13.36 -4.72
N GLN A 174 -7.39 13.02 -5.96
CA GLN A 174 -8.13 13.41 -7.16
C GLN A 174 -9.36 12.54 -7.41
N SER A 175 -9.46 11.38 -6.75
CA SER A 175 -10.63 10.51 -6.77
C SER A 175 -11.75 11.17 -5.96
N LYS A 176 -12.33 12.23 -6.53
CA LYS A 176 -13.50 12.92 -6.01
C LYS A 176 -14.76 12.34 -6.66
N SER A 177 -15.82 12.30 -5.84
CA SER A 177 -17.20 11.94 -6.16
C SER A 177 -17.71 12.49 -7.49
#